data_AF-A0A947MR73-F1
#
_entry.id   AF-A0A947MR73-F1
#
_cell.length_a   1.000
_cell.length_b   1.000
_cell.length_c   1.000
_cell.angle_alpha   90.00
_cell.angle_beta   90.00
_cell.angle_gamma   90.00
#
_symmetry.space_group_name_H-M   'P 1'
#
loop_
_entity.id
_entity.type
_entity.pdbx_description
1 polymer ?
#
loop_
_entity_poly.entity_id
_entity_poly.type
_entity_poly.pdbx_seq_one_letter_code
_entity_poly.pdbx_strand_id
1 'polypeptide(L)'
;MQHTALYSRTTSRFAGLAALLATTLLVSSGARAQTEVRLSLIAFDEELTQVLVRMEDPNQGIFLQIREIETGKVKKAIPTDNRNDELKKVKDQRKKKFKVEAVVEQVDPSGRYTVFGAPDNKRKNYDIMVMREGRVGILGSIPLKQEEGRKLIGKAILKEVVWSADGKTVFCLVNHKIERPTGPEDVDEISSFRFKAWKVKWIEPAPTEEEPSEE
;
A
#
# COMPACT_ATOMS: atom_id res chain seq x y z
N MET A 1 -58.11 73.88 31.91
CA MET A 1 -57.90 75.26 31.44
C MET A 1 -56.45 75.42 31.05
N GLN A 2 -56.22 75.79 29.78
CA GLN A 2 -55.10 76.58 29.24
C GLN A 2 -53.67 75.98 29.35
N HIS A 3 -53.10 75.50 28.23
CA HIS A 3 -52.24 76.23 27.26
C HIS A 3 -50.86 76.56 27.89
N THR A 4 -49.67 76.30 27.31
CA THR A 4 -49.24 76.40 25.91
C THR A 4 -47.76 75.93 25.81
N ALA A 5 -47.40 75.23 24.72
CA ALA A 5 -46.29 75.54 23.78
C ALA A 5 -44.82 75.66 24.26
N LEU A 6 -43.76 75.42 23.47
CA LEU A 6 -43.51 74.99 22.09
C LEU A 6 -41.97 74.89 21.91
N TYR A 7 -41.53 74.27 20.79
CA TYR A 7 -40.24 74.50 20.07
C TYR A 7 -38.95 73.94 20.73
N SER A 8 -37.91 73.50 20.02
CA SER A 8 -37.55 73.44 18.59
C SER A 8 -36.27 72.59 18.44
N ARG A 9 -36.19 71.84 17.33
CA ARG A 9 -35.04 71.47 16.46
C ARG A 9 -33.62 71.77 17.00
N THR A 10 -32.62 70.89 16.86
CA THR A 10 -31.85 70.77 15.60
C THR A 10 -30.81 69.62 15.64
N THR A 11 -30.74 68.89 14.53
CA THR A 11 -29.58 68.28 13.83
C THR A 11 -28.23 68.09 14.56
N SER A 12 -27.62 66.90 14.40
CA SER A 12 -26.25 66.72 13.83
C SER A 12 -25.84 65.25 13.71
N ARG A 13 -25.75 64.83 12.45
CA ARG A 13 -24.78 63.90 11.84
C ARG A 13 -23.85 63.13 12.78
N PHE A 14 -23.90 61.80 12.73
CA PHE A 14 -22.67 60.99 12.65
C PHE A 14 -22.91 59.82 11.69
N ALA A 15 -22.27 59.93 10.53
CA ALA A 15 -22.13 58.86 9.57
C ALA A 15 -21.18 57.81 10.17
N GLY A 16 -21.74 56.73 10.72
CA GLY A 16 -20.99 55.54 11.10
C GLY A 16 -20.68 54.71 9.85
N LEU A 17 -19.53 54.98 9.25
CA LEU A 17 -18.95 54.17 8.19
C LEU A 17 -18.45 52.86 8.82
N ALA A 18 -19.35 51.89 9.00
CA ALA A 18 -18.97 50.54 9.41
C ALA A 18 -18.34 49.83 8.21
N ALA A 19 -17.01 49.83 8.18
CA ALA A 19 -16.21 49.10 7.22
C ALA A 19 -16.59 47.61 7.24
N LEU A 20 -17.18 47.14 6.14
CA LEU A 20 -17.29 45.72 5.82
C LEU A 20 -15.87 45.15 5.67
N LEU A 21 -15.32 44.66 6.78
CA LEU A 21 -14.18 43.72 6.75
C LEU A 21 -14.73 42.40 6.24
N ALA A 22 -14.75 42.26 4.91
CA ALA A 22 -14.88 40.98 4.24
C ALA A 22 -13.58 40.21 4.50
N THR A 23 -13.50 39.56 5.65
CA THR A 23 -12.44 38.59 5.96
C THR A 23 -12.69 37.39 5.05
N THR A 24 -12.09 37.41 3.86
CA THR A 24 -11.92 36.21 3.03
C THR A 24 -11.10 35.21 3.85
N LEU A 25 -11.80 34.33 4.57
CA LEU A 25 -11.26 33.07 5.05
C LEU A 25 -10.83 32.30 3.81
N LEU A 26 -9.58 32.53 3.39
CA LEU A 26 -8.82 31.57 2.61
C LEU A 26 -8.69 30.35 3.51
N VAL A 27 -9.71 29.49 3.47
CA VAL A 27 -9.59 28.11 3.91
C VAL A 27 -8.55 27.51 3.00
N SER A 28 -7.30 27.53 3.48
CA SER A 28 -6.21 26.71 2.97
C SER A 28 -6.81 25.31 2.84
N SER A 29 -7.14 24.94 1.61
CA SER A 29 -7.46 23.59 1.24
C SER A 29 -6.13 22.87 1.35
N GLY A 30 -5.78 22.49 2.57
CA GLY A 30 -4.62 21.66 2.85
C GLY A 30 -4.82 20.40 2.04
N ALA A 31 -4.12 20.33 0.91
CA ALA A 31 -3.91 19.09 0.19
C ALA A 31 -3.32 18.15 1.24
N ARG A 32 -4.15 17.24 1.76
CA ARG A 32 -3.67 16.18 2.65
C ARG A 32 -2.69 15.38 1.80
N ALA A 33 -1.40 15.64 2.00
CA ALA A 33 -0.34 14.82 1.45
C ALA A 33 -0.64 13.39 1.90
N GLN A 34 -0.96 12.54 0.93
CA GLN A 34 -1.28 11.14 1.15
C GLN A 34 -0.12 10.51 1.93
N THR A 35 -0.37 10.17 3.18
CA THR A 35 0.64 9.60 4.06
C THR A 35 0.78 8.13 3.70
N GLU A 36 1.71 7.81 2.80
CA GLU A 36 2.01 6.43 2.39
C GLU A 36 2.76 5.73 3.53
N VAL A 37 2.13 4.72 4.14
CA VAL A 37 2.83 3.82 5.07
C VAL A 37 3.55 2.76 4.25
N ARG A 38 4.87 2.67 4.39
CA ARG A 38 5.70 1.72 3.64
C ARG A 38 6.08 0.54 4.49
N LEU A 39 5.88 -0.66 3.95
CA LEU A 39 6.30 -1.92 4.57
C LEU A 39 7.48 -2.51 3.79
N SER A 40 8.42 -3.13 4.50
CA SER A 40 9.49 -3.95 3.92
C SER A 40 9.69 -5.23 4.72
N LEU A 41 9.93 -6.34 4.02
CA LEU A 41 10.16 -7.64 4.65
C LEU A 41 11.62 -7.73 5.12
N ILE A 42 11.86 -8.12 6.38
CA ILE A 42 13.21 -8.18 6.95
C ILE A 42 13.68 -9.62 7.15
N ALA A 43 12.86 -10.43 7.83
CA ALA A 43 13.21 -11.81 8.14
C ALA A 43 11.97 -12.63 8.50
N PHE A 44 12.06 -13.94 8.31
CA PHE A 44 11.04 -14.92 8.67
C PHE A 44 11.52 -15.80 9.82
N ASP A 45 10.57 -16.36 10.57
CA ASP A 45 10.89 -17.48 11.44
C ASP A 45 11.15 -18.77 10.64
N GLU A 46 11.77 -19.76 11.27
CA GLU A 46 12.17 -21.00 10.58
C GLU A 46 10.96 -21.81 10.07
N GLU A 47 9.83 -21.68 10.76
CA GLU A 47 8.58 -22.33 10.40
C GLU A 47 7.82 -21.60 9.27
N LEU A 48 8.29 -20.42 8.86
CA LEU A 48 7.63 -19.57 7.85
C LEU A 48 6.16 -19.25 8.21
N THR A 49 5.89 -19.05 9.50
CA THR A 49 4.55 -18.67 10.00
C THR A 49 4.47 -17.18 10.35
N GLN A 50 5.62 -16.58 10.66
CA GLN A 50 5.73 -15.19 11.07
C GLN A 50 6.83 -14.45 10.32
N VAL A 51 6.61 -13.16 10.15
CA VAL A 51 7.54 -12.26 9.47
C VAL A 51 7.81 -11.03 10.34
N LEU A 52 9.09 -10.68 10.45
CA LEU A 52 9.55 -9.41 10.95
C LEU A 52 9.56 -8.43 9.79
N VAL A 53 8.84 -7.32 9.96
CA VAL A 53 8.69 -6.28 8.95
C VAL A 53 9.16 -4.95 9.50
N ARG A 54 9.75 -4.14 8.64
CA ARG A 54 10.01 -2.72 8.88
C ARG A 54 8.83 -1.93 8.35
N MET A 55 8.34 -1.01 9.16
CA MET A 55 7.31 -0.06 8.77
C MET A 55 7.86 1.36 8.88
N GLU A 56 7.55 2.16 7.87
CA GLU A 56 7.87 3.57 7.82
C GLU A 56 6.57 4.36 7.64
N ASP A 57 6.14 5.02 8.70
CA ASP A 57 4.95 5.85 8.75
C ASP A 57 5.40 7.31 8.89
N PRO A 58 5.06 8.21 7.95
CA PRO A 58 5.47 9.60 8.04
C PRO A 58 5.01 10.33 9.31
N ASN A 59 3.96 9.88 9.98
CA ASN A 59 3.46 10.45 11.24
C ASN A 59 4.08 9.82 12.49
N GLN A 60 4.46 8.53 12.43
CA GLN A 60 4.97 7.78 13.59
C GLN A 60 6.47 7.47 13.52
N GLY A 61 7.11 7.75 12.39
CA GLY A 61 8.49 7.37 12.11
C GLY A 61 8.63 5.89 11.73
N ILE A 62 9.81 5.34 12.01
CA ILE A 62 10.15 3.95 11.70
C ILE A 62 9.83 3.09 12.93
N PHE A 63 9.24 1.92 12.71
CA PHE A 63 9.08 0.90 13.73
C PHE A 63 9.08 -0.50 13.11
N LEU A 64 9.29 -1.52 13.94
CA LEU A 64 9.25 -2.91 13.50
C LEU A 64 7.94 -3.55 13.94
N GLN A 65 7.44 -4.49 13.15
CA GLN A 65 6.32 -5.34 13.55
C GLN A 65 6.63 -6.81 13.31
N ILE A 66 6.03 -7.65 14.15
CA ILE A 66 5.92 -9.09 13.92
C ILE A 66 4.49 -9.35 13.46
N ARG A 67 4.35 -9.95 12.28
CA ARG A 67 3.05 -10.31 11.70
C ARG A 67 2.96 -11.81 11.45
N GLU A 68 1.77 -12.36 11.60
CA GLU A 68 1.44 -13.67 11.05
C GLU A 68 1.30 -13.57 9.54
N ILE A 69 1.90 -14.50 8.81
CA ILE A 69 1.90 -14.46 7.35
C ILE A 69 0.51 -14.81 6.82
N GLU A 70 -0.13 -15.83 7.38
CA GLU A 70 -1.40 -16.36 6.86
C GLU A 70 -2.58 -15.41 7.10
N THR A 71 -2.59 -14.72 8.24
CA THR A 71 -3.70 -13.82 8.63
C THR A 71 -3.36 -12.34 8.44
N GLY A 72 -2.10 -11.99 8.20
CA GLY A 72 -1.60 -10.60 8.22
C GLY A 72 -1.65 -9.94 9.60
N LYS A 73 -2.09 -10.65 10.65
CA LYS A 73 -2.35 -10.08 11.98
C LYS A 73 -1.05 -9.63 12.64
N VAL A 74 -1.06 -8.41 13.16
CA VAL A 74 0.04 -7.88 13.98
C VAL A 74 0.05 -8.61 15.32
N LYS A 75 1.13 -9.36 15.60
CA LYS A 75 1.37 -10.00 16.90
C LYS A 75 2.05 -9.05 17.88
N LYS A 76 2.97 -8.23 17.38
CA LYS A 76 3.74 -7.31 18.21
C LYS A 76 4.22 -6.12 17.39
N ALA A 77 4.08 -4.92 17.95
CA ALA A 77 4.76 -3.73 17.47
C ALA A 77 5.97 -3.44 18.36
N ILE A 78 7.07 -3.02 17.75
CA ILE A 78 8.34 -2.72 18.41
C ILE A 78 8.74 -1.32 17.93
N PRO A 79 8.44 -0.25 18.70
CA PRO A 79 8.84 1.10 18.32
C PRO A 79 10.37 1.19 18.21
N THR A 80 10.88 2.06 17.35
CA THR A 80 12.32 2.33 17.24
C THR A 80 12.59 3.81 17.37
N ASP A 81 13.61 4.17 18.15
CA ASP A 81 13.89 5.59 18.45
C ASP A 81 14.75 6.24 17.36
N ASN A 82 15.64 5.45 16.76
CA ASN A 82 16.54 5.86 15.69
C ASN A 82 17.09 4.63 14.95
N ARG A 83 17.87 4.87 13.90
CA ARG A 83 18.46 3.81 13.06
C ARG A 83 19.35 2.82 13.83
N ASN A 84 20.13 3.27 14.82
CA ASN A 84 21.00 2.37 15.57
C ASN A 84 20.20 1.44 16.49
N ASP A 85 19.15 1.97 17.10
CA ASP A 85 18.21 1.20 17.90
C ASP A 85 17.41 0.20 17.03
N GLU A 86 16.97 0.61 15.84
CA GLU A 86 16.37 -0.28 14.83
C GLU A 86 17.29 -1.46 14.52
N LEU A 87 18.53 -1.21 14.13
CA LEU A 87 19.51 -2.26 13.78
C LEU A 87 19.76 -3.22 14.96
N LYS A 88 19.84 -2.68 16.18
CA LYS A 88 19.99 -3.49 17.40
C LYS A 88 18.76 -4.38 17.61
N LYS A 89 17.56 -3.83 17.50
CA LYS A 89 16.31 -4.57 17.66
C LYS A 89 16.13 -5.64 16.60
N VAL A 90 16.44 -5.35 15.33
CA VAL A 90 16.47 -6.35 14.25
C VAL A 90 17.45 -7.47 14.60
N LYS A 91 18.69 -7.14 15.00
CA LYS A 91 19.69 -8.14 15.41
C LYS A 91 19.20 -9.02 16.56
N ASP A 92 18.55 -8.43 17.55
CA ASP A 92 17.99 -9.17 18.69
C ASP A 92 16.84 -10.10 18.28
N GLN A 93 15.95 -9.66 17.38
CA GLN A 93 14.88 -10.49 16.83
C GLN A 93 15.45 -11.66 16.00
N ARG A 94 16.48 -11.41 15.19
CA ARG A 94 17.19 -12.45 14.41
C ARG A 94 17.91 -13.47 15.29
N LYS A 95 18.50 -13.03 16.41
CA LYS A 95 19.10 -13.94 17.39
C LYS A 95 18.09 -14.83 18.09
N LYS A 96 16.84 -14.40 18.23
CA LYS A 96 15.80 -15.16 18.94
C LYS A 96 15.01 -16.09 18.02
N LYS A 97 14.27 -15.53 17.07
CA LYS A 97 13.24 -16.26 16.32
C LYS A 97 13.35 -16.13 14.80
N PHE A 98 13.73 -14.96 14.29
CA PHE A 98 13.67 -14.66 12.85
C PHE A 98 14.98 -14.99 12.14
N LYS A 99 15.20 -16.28 11.86
CA LYS A 99 16.48 -16.81 11.36
C LYS A 99 16.66 -16.69 9.86
N VAL A 100 15.57 -16.72 9.10
CA VAL A 100 15.60 -16.71 7.65
C VAL A 100 15.57 -15.27 7.17
N GLU A 101 16.61 -14.83 6.47
CA GLU A 101 16.68 -13.47 5.93
C GLU A 101 15.74 -13.29 4.74
N ALA A 102 15.07 -12.14 4.67
CA ALA A 102 14.23 -11.80 3.52
C ALA A 102 15.10 -11.23 2.41
N VAL A 103 15.53 -12.08 1.47
CA VAL A 103 16.26 -11.65 0.27
C VAL A 103 15.24 -11.28 -0.80
N VAL A 104 15.17 -9.99 -1.14
CA VAL A 104 14.25 -9.50 -2.17
C VAL A 104 14.80 -9.86 -3.55
N GLU A 105 14.20 -10.86 -4.17
CA GLU A 105 14.63 -11.43 -5.45
C GLU A 105 13.40 -11.98 -6.17
N GLN A 106 13.20 -11.56 -7.43
CA GLN A 106 12.09 -12.07 -8.25
C GLN A 106 12.38 -13.47 -8.78
N VAL A 107 13.64 -13.84 -8.93
CA VAL A 107 14.08 -15.13 -9.45
C VAL A 107 14.16 -16.15 -8.33
N ASP A 108 13.73 -17.38 -8.59
CA ASP A 108 13.84 -18.46 -7.61
C ASP A 108 15.30 -18.83 -7.31
N PRO A 109 15.59 -19.51 -6.18
CA PRO A 109 16.95 -19.90 -5.82
C PRO A 109 17.66 -20.78 -6.87
N SER A 110 16.93 -21.46 -7.76
CA SER A 110 17.53 -22.24 -8.86
C SER A 110 17.81 -21.43 -10.13
N GLY A 111 17.39 -20.17 -10.20
CA GLY A 111 17.63 -19.30 -11.35
C GLY A 111 16.72 -19.57 -12.57
N ARG A 112 15.65 -20.36 -12.41
CA ARG A 112 14.84 -20.89 -13.54
C ARG A 112 13.46 -20.27 -13.66
N TYR A 113 12.92 -19.73 -12.57
CA TYR A 113 11.57 -19.21 -12.48
C TYR A 113 11.62 -17.77 -12.01
N THR A 114 10.98 -16.87 -12.76
CA THR A 114 10.87 -15.45 -12.39
C THR A 114 9.43 -15.13 -12.00
N VAL A 115 9.23 -14.57 -10.82
CA VAL A 115 7.91 -14.12 -10.33
C VAL A 115 7.70 -12.65 -10.65
N PHE A 116 6.52 -12.31 -11.13
CA PHE A 116 6.06 -10.95 -11.36
C PHE A 116 4.54 -10.88 -11.14
N GLY A 117 3.97 -9.67 -11.17
CA GLY A 117 2.55 -9.46 -10.96
C GLY A 117 1.90 -8.71 -12.11
N ALA A 118 0.64 -9.03 -12.39
CA ALA A 118 -0.18 -8.33 -13.37
C ALA A 118 -1.66 -8.36 -12.96
N PRO A 119 -2.46 -7.33 -13.31
CA PRO A 119 -3.91 -7.41 -13.13
C PRO A 119 -4.49 -8.50 -14.04
N ASP A 120 -5.48 -9.25 -13.55
CA ASP A 120 -6.18 -10.25 -14.36
C ASP A 120 -7.01 -9.59 -15.48
N ASN A 121 -7.41 -10.39 -16.48
CA ASN A 121 -8.18 -9.88 -17.63
C ASN A 121 -9.50 -9.20 -17.24
N LYS A 122 -10.10 -9.61 -16.11
CA LYS A 122 -11.35 -9.05 -15.60
C LYS A 122 -11.15 -7.89 -14.62
N ARG A 123 -9.90 -7.54 -14.32
CA ARG A 123 -9.48 -6.59 -13.28
C ARG A 123 -10.13 -6.87 -11.91
N LYS A 124 -10.43 -8.12 -11.58
CA LYS A 124 -10.94 -8.51 -10.25
C LYS A 124 -9.83 -8.95 -9.32
N ASN A 125 -8.73 -9.42 -9.89
CA ASN A 125 -7.60 -9.94 -9.14
C ASN A 125 -6.29 -9.35 -9.65
N TYR A 126 -5.28 -9.43 -8.80
CA TYR A 126 -3.90 -9.25 -9.15
C TYR A 126 -3.23 -10.63 -9.20
N ASP A 127 -2.94 -11.09 -10.41
CA ASP A 127 -2.32 -12.39 -10.64
C ASP A 127 -0.82 -12.31 -10.32
N ILE A 128 -0.38 -13.23 -9.48
CA ILE A 128 1.03 -13.53 -9.27
C ILE A 128 1.41 -14.57 -10.30
N MET A 129 2.28 -14.17 -11.23
CA MET A 129 2.67 -14.94 -12.40
C MET A 129 4.09 -15.45 -12.25
N VAL A 130 4.39 -16.53 -12.96
CA VAL A 130 5.72 -17.14 -13.06
C VAL A 130 6.08 -17.28 -14.53
N MET A 131 7.28 -16.84 -14.88
CA MET A 131 7.89 -17.04 -16.19
C MET A 131 8.98 -18.12 -16.12
N ARG A 132 9.03 -18.97 -17.14
CA ARG A 132 10.15 -19.89 -17.39
C ARG A 132 10.28 -20.12 -18.89
N GLU A 133 11.50 -19.96 -19.43
CA GLU A 133 11.82 -20.30 -20.82
C GLU A 133 10.81 -19.69 -21.83
N GLY A 134 10.44 -18.41 -21.63
CA GLY A 134 9.48 -17.70 -22.48
C GLY A 134 8.00 -18.06 -22.24
N ARG A 135 7.70 -19.06 -21.41
CA ARG A 135 6.34 -19.42 -21.02
C ARG A 135 5.94 -18.68 -19.76
N VAL A 136 4.71 -18.21 -19.72
CA VAL A 136 4.12 -17.52 -18.58
C VAL A 136 2.97 -18.34 -18.03
N GLY A 137 2.84 -18.40 -16.71
CA GLY A 137 1.71 -19.02 -16.05
C GLY A 137 1.33 -18.34 -14.74
N ILE A 138 0.13 -18.62 -14.25
CA ILE A 138 -0.41 -18.04 -13.02
C ILE A 138 -0.08 -18.98 -11.85
N LEU A 139 0.62 -18.47 -10.84
CA LEU A 139 0.91 -19.15 -9.58
C LEU A 139 -0.27 -19.04 -8.61
N GLY A 140 -0.86 -17.85 -8.53
CA GLY A 140 -1.99 -17.55 -7.67
C GLY A 140 -2.53 -16.14 -7.96
N SER A 141 -3.62 -15.79 -7.30
CA SER A 141 -4.31 -14.51 -7.52
C SER A 141 -4.66 -13.89 -6.18
N ILE A 142 -4.46 -12.58 -6.06
CA ILE A 142 -4.82 -11.78 -4.89
C ILE A 142 -6.07 -10.97 -5.25
N PRO A 143 -7.19 -11.10 -4.53
CA PRO A 143 -8.38 -10.31 -4.80
C PRO A 143 -8.07 -8.81 -4.70
N LEU A 144 -8.42 -8.04 -5.72
CA LEU A 144 -8.32 -6.60 -5.65
C LEU A 144 -9.40 -6.07 -4.70
N LYS A 145 -8.98 -5.31 -3.69
CA LYS A 145 -9.91 -4.63 -2.80
C LYS A 145 -10.76 -3.65 -3.62
N GLN A 146 -12.08 -3.80 -3.49
CA GLN A 146 -13.08 -2.92 -4.09
C GLN A 146 -13.79 -2.16 -2.97
N GLU A 147 -14.15 -0.90 -3.22
CA GLU A 147 -15.02 -0.17 -2.34
C GLU A 147 -16.46 -0.68 -2.49
N GLU A 148 -17.14 -0.99 -1.39
CA GLU A 148 -18.52 -1.43 -1.40
C GLU A 148 -19.42 -0.42 -2.14
N GLY A 149 -20.15 -0.90 -3.15
CA GLY A 149 -21.10 -0.08 -3.90
C GLY A 149 -20.53 0.72 -5.07
N ARG A 150 -19.24 0.60 -5.40
CA ARG A 150 -18.64 1.25 -6.59
C ARG A 150 -17.94 0.27 -7.51
N LYS A 151 -17.97 0.56 -8.82
CA LYS A 151 -17.22 -0.16 -9.87
C LYS A 151 -15.72 0.17 -9.89
N LEU A 152 -15.23 1.05 -9.00
CA LEU A 152 -13.82 1.41 -8.97
C LEU A 152 -13.02 0.24 -8.40
N ILE A 153 -12.24 -0.37 -9.27
CA ILE A 153 -11.34 -1.48 -8.93
C ILE A 153 -10.04 -0.85 -8.41
N GLY A 154 -9.64 -1.19 -7.19
CA GLY A 154 -8.34 -0.79 -6.64
C GLY A 154 -7.20 -1.26 -7.54
N LYS A 155 -6.15 -0.44 -7.68
CA LYS A 155 -4.93 -0.87 -8.38
C LYS A 155 -4.03 -1.62 -7.41
N ALA A 156 -3.33 -2.64 -7.88
CA ALA A 156 -2.31 -3.31 -7.09
C ALA A 156 -0.95 -3.28 -7.82
N ILE A 157 0.12 -3.22 -7.04
CA ILE A 157 1.50 -3.21 -7.52
C ILE A 157 2.31 -4.19 -6.67
N LEU A 158 3.07 -5.06 -7.32
CA LEU A 158 4.01 -5.95 -6.65
C LEU A 158 5.25 -5.13 -6.21
N LYS A 159 5.44 -4.97 -4.90
CA LYS A 159 6.57 -4.22 -4.31
C LYS A 159 7.80 -5.09 -4.12
N GLU A 160 7.65 -6.21 -3.42
CA GLU A 160 8.74 -7.11 -3.06
C GLU A 160 8.34 -8.56 -3.34
N VAL A 161 9.31 -9.36 -3.77
CA VAL A 161 9.21 -10.82 -3.90
C VAL A 161 10.33 -11.41 -3.08
N VAL A 162 10.00 -12.40 -2.24
CA VAL A 162 10.98 -13.13 -1.46
C VAL A 162 10.71 -14.62 -1.59
N TRP A 163 11.75 -15.39 -1.91
CA TRP A 163 11.68 -16.84 -1.96
C TRP A 163 12.10 -17.45 -0.62
N SER A 164 11.44 -18.54 -0.22
CA SER A 164 12.01 -19.42 0.79
C SER A 164 13.32 -20.03 0.27
N ALA A 165 14.24 -20.34 1.18
CA ALA A 165 15.54 -20.91 0.82
C ALA A 165 15.43 -22.23 0.03
N ASP A 166 14.35 -22.99 0.23
CA ASP A 166 14.08 -24.23 -0.49
C ASP A 166 13.34 -24.05 -1.83
N GLY A 167 13.03 -22.80 -2.20
CA GLY A 167 12.31 -22.45 -3.43
C GLY A 167 10.86 -22.92 -3.49
N LYS A 168 10.27 -23.39 -2.37
CA LYS A 168 8.90 -23.95 -2.35
C LYS A 168 7.82 -22.97 -1.95
N THR A 169 8.19 -21.79 -1.44
CA THR A 169 7.26 -20.75 -1.03
C THR A 169 7.72 -19.41 -1.56
N VAL A 170 6.78 -18.64 -2.09
CA VAL A 170 6.97 -17.27 -2.53
C VAL A 170 6.18 -16.36 -1.61
N PHE A 171 6.82 -15.35 -1.05
CA PHE A 171 6.18 -14.26 -0.33
C PHE A 171 6.16 -13.04 -1.25
N CYS A 172 5.00 -12.44 -1.42
CA CYS A 172 4.78 -11.25 -2.22
C CYS A 172 4.31 -10.14 -1.30
N LEU A 173 4.97 -8.98 -1.35
CA LEU A 173 4.45 -7.74 -0.80
C LEU A 173 3.73 -7.00 -1.91
N VAL A 174 2.42 -6.83 -1.77
CA VAL A 174 1.57 -6.17 -2.76
C VAL A 174 0.98 -4.91 -2.16
N ASN A 175 1.18 -3.81 -2.87
CA ASN A 175 0.66 -2.50 -2.54
C ASN A 175 -0.71 -2.32 -3.19
N HIS A 176 -1.74 -2.05 -2.41
CA HIS A 176 -3.10 -1.80 -2.87
C HIS A 176 -3.43 -0.30 -2.79
N LYS A 177 -3.67 0.32 -3.94
CA LYS A 177 -4.15 1.69 -4.06
C LYS A 177 -5.66 1.70 -4.26
N ILE A 178 -6.37 2.19 -3.26
CA ILE A 178 -7.84 2.21 -3.20
C ILE A 178 -8.30 3.67 -3.24
N GLU A 179 -9.02 4.04 -4.28
CA GLU A 179 -9.62 5.37 -4.40
C GLU A 179 -10.90 5.43 -3.56
N ARG A 180 -10.89 6.15 -2.43
CA ARG A 180 -12.09 6.39 -1.59
C ARG A 180 -12.53 7.86 -1.63
N PRO A 181 -13.81 8.17 -1.34
CA PRO A 181 -14.29 9.55 -1.18
C PRO A 181 -13.51 10.35 -0.13
N THR A 182 -13.02 9.68 0.90
CA THR A 182 -12.23 10.29 1.99
C THR A 182 -10.79 10.57 1.60
N GLY A 183 -10.36 10.14 0.42
CA GLY A 183 -9.00 10.21 -0.09
C GLY A 183 -8.46 8.83 -0.49
N PRO A 184 -7.40 8.78 -1.30
CA PRO A 184 -6.75 7.54 -1.69
C PRO A 184 -6.12 6.86 -0.47
N GLU A 185 -6.38 5.58 -0.31
CA GLU A 185 -5.79 4.71 0.69
C GLU A 185 -4.71 3.86 0.01
N ASP A 186 -3.55 3.75 0.65
CA ASP A 186 -2.45 2.91 0.17
C ASP A 186 -2.08 1.87 1.22
N VAL A 187 -2.29 0.59 0.91
CA VAL A 187 -2.18 -0.51 1.88
C VAL A 187 -1.26 -1.59 1.35
N ASP A 188 -0.16 -1.83 2.05
CA ASP A 188 0.72 -2.96 1.80
C ASP A 188 0.17 -4.25 2.44
N GLU A 189 0.06 -5.31 1.64
CA GLU A 189 -0.42 -6.64 2.02
C GLU A 189 0.62 -7.71 1.70
N ILE A 190 0.82 -8.64 2.62
CA ILE A 190 1.74 -9.76 2.45
C ILE A 190 0.91 -10.97 2.06
N SER A 191 1.25 -11.60 0.94
CA SER A 191 0.63 -12.85 0.49
C SER A 191 1.70 -13.92 0.32
N SER A 192 1.38 -15.16 0.69
CA SER A 192 2.27 -16.30 0.49
C SER A 192 1.66 -17.32 -0.46
N PHE A 193 2.50 -17.91 -1.31
CA PHE A 193 2.11 -18.89 -2.30
C PHE A 193 3.03 -20.10 -2.22
N ARG A 194 2.44 -21.29 -2.13
CA ARG A 194 3.20 -22.53 -2.25
C ARG A 194 3.53 -22.78 -3.72
N PHE A 195 4.80 -22.71 -4.07
CA PHE A 195 5.30 -22.94 -5.42
C PHE A 195 5.45 -24.44 -5.70
N LYS A 196 4.77 -24.90 -6.74
CA LYS A 196 4.98 -26.21 -7.37
C LYS A 196 4.82 -26.01 -8.87
N ALA A 197 5.89 -26.23 -9.65
CA ALA A 197 5.89 -25.97 -11.09
C ALA A 197 4.71 -26.63 -11.85
N TRP A 198 4.31 -27.84 -11.45
CA TRP A 198 3.18 -28.57 -12.05
C TRP A 198 1.79 -28.03 -11.65
N LYS A 199 1.70 -27.15 -10.64
CA LYS A 199 0.46 -26.45 -10.26
C LYS A 199 0.30 -25.09 -10.94
N VAL A 200 1.35 -24.59 -11.59
CA VAL A 200 1.29 -23.32 -12.32
C VAL A 200 0.34 -23.48 -13.50
N LYS A 201 -0.64 -22.57 -13.60
CA LYS A 201 -1.57 -22.53 -14.72
C LYS A 201 -0.93 -21.82 -15.89
N TRP A 202 -0.24 -22.58 -16.74
CA TRP A 202 0.43 -22.05 -17.93
C TRP A 202 -0.57 -21.44 -18.91
N ILE A 203 -0.27 -20.23 -19.37
CA ILE A 203 -1.04 -19.52 -20.38
C ILE A 203 -0.52 -19.97 -21.74
N GLU A 204 -1.43 -20.27 -22.66
CA GLU A 204 -1.06 -20.58 -24.03
C GLU A 204 -0.51 -19.33 -24.70
N PRO A 205 0.64 -19.41 -25.40
CA PRO A 205 1.14 -18.27 -26.16
C PRO A 205 0.08 -17.87 -27.19
N ALA A 206 -0.08 -16.56 -27.39
CA ALA A 206 -0.92 -16.08 -28.48
C ALA A 206 -0.41 -16.69 -29.80
N PRO A 207 -1.30 -17.10 -30.72
CA PRO A 207 -0.87 -17.57 -32.02
C PRO A 207 -0.02 -16.48 -32.67
N THR A 208 1.21 -16.83 -33.05
CA THR A 208 2.08 -15.92 -33.79
C THR A 208 1.37 -15.59 -35.10
N GLU A 209 1.04 -14.32 -35.34
CA GLU A 209 0.63 -13.89 -36.67
C GLU A 209 1.80 -14.20 -37.60
N GLU A 210 1.62 -15.15 -38.53
CA GLU A 210 2.62 -15.45 -39.55
C GLU A 210 2.88 -14.15 -40.31
N GLU A 211 4.10 -13.62 -40.19
CA GLU A 211 4.50 -12.46 -40.96
C GLU A 211 4.27 -12.79 -42.44
N PRO A 212 3.57 -11.93 -43.20
CA PRO A 212 3.34 -12.18 -44.62
C PRO A 212 4.70 -12.34 -45.28
N SER A 213 4.95 -13.53 -45.85
CA SER A 213 6.15 -13.79 -46.63
C SER A 213 6.22 -12.76 -47.75
N GLU A 214 7.23 -11.88 -47.69
CA GLU A 214 7.57 -11.01 -48.82
C GLU A 214 8.08 -11.90 -49.96
N GLU A 215 7.18 -12.24 -50.89
CA GLU A 215 7.52 -12.74 -52.24
C GLU A 215 7.82 -11.57 -53.19
#